data_AF-A0A292QUU6-F1
#
_entry.id   AF-A0A292QUU6-F1
#
_cell.length_a   1.000
_cell.length_b   1.000
_cell.length_c   1.000
_cell.angle_alpha   90.00
_cell.angle_beta   90.00
_cell.angle_gamma   90.00
#
_symmetry.space_group_name_H-M   'P 1'
#
loop_
_entity.id
_entity.type
_entity.pdbx_description
1 polymer ?
#
loop_
_entity_poly.entity_id
_entity_poly.type
_entity_poly.pdbx_seq_one_letter_code
_entity_poly.pdbx_strand_id
1 'polypeptide(L)'
;MYPTISTNFSLNFTAGLNKKLSAKCLFFESRDLERKLSLYENIDANFKGNKPIAFCLSQIYDIFNQLNIKILKFTFPRFRVFNQSQLAINFKNTAFCLPETQLILKDDLPFETGSIFQKEIDNIEHLNALIEKDYQNGNRSSNHFLADTIHEIMHSIFIDKIYQKYGYNGICPYTKEKYPMKNTQKDGLEIMKELQNKRFSDKENAIIESILGKYAAKPLNQYHEVFAEFFTKLICESLSSKTALPNKNPFENIQKYPKEFLSIIAKIINI
;
A
#
# COMPACT_ATOMS: atom_id res chain seq x y z
N MET A 1 -6.41 39.50 9.08
CA MET A 1 -6.61 39.11 7.67
C MET A 1 -5.81 37.85 7.43
N TYR A 2 -6.48 36.71 7.24
CA TYR A 2 -5.80 35.47 6.86
C TYR A 2 -5.44 35.51 5.38
N PRO A 3 -4.27 35.01 4.96
CA PRO A 3 -3.93 34.91 3.55
C PRO A 3 -4.80 33.83 2.91
N THR A 4 -5.74 34.26 2.07
CA THR A 4 -6.44 33.40 1.11
C THR A 4 -5.46 32.92 0.06
N ILE A 5 -5.12 31.63 0.11
CA ILE A 5 -4.44 30.95 -0.98
C ILE A 5 -5.46 30.83 -2.12
N SER A 6 -5.26 31.61 -3.17
CA SER A 6 -5.93 31.46 -4.46
C SER A 6 -5.56 30.10 -5.05
N THR A 7 -6.51 29.18 -5.03
CA THR A 7 -6.41 27.86 -5.65
C THR A 7 -7.04 27.89 -7.04
N ASN A 8 -6.36 28.54 -8.00
CA ASN A 8 -6.60 28.23 -9.42
C ASN A 8 -5.95 26.88 -9.74
N PHE A 9 -6.51 25.78 -9.24
CA PHE A 9 -6.18 24.45 -9.72
C PHE A 9 -6.84 24.28 -11.08
N SER A 10 -6.04 24.22 -12.15
CA SER A 10 -6.56 23.66 -13.39
C SER A 10 -6.87 22.19 -13.13
N LEU A 11 -8.09 21.75 -13.50
CA LEU A 11 -8.56 20.36 -13.47
C LEU A 11 -7.85 19.52 -14.55
N ASN A 12 -6.53 19.62 -14.64
CA ASN A 12 -5.72 18.79 -15.51
C ASN A 12 -5.44 17.49 -14.76
N PHE A 13 -6.22 16.47 -15.08
CA PHE A 13 -5.98 15.13 -14.56
C PHE A 13 -4.72 14.53 -15.20
N THR A 14 -3.61 14.47 -14.46
CA THR A 14 -2.32 13.93 -14.94
C THR A 14 -1.93 12.60 -14.28
N ALA A 15 -2.53 12.30 -13.12
CA ALA A 15 -2.16 11.24 -12.18
C ALA A 15 -3.07 10.00 -12.29
N GLY A 16 -3.43 9.61 -13.52
CA GLY A 16 -4.27 8.42 -13.80
C GLY A 16 -5.75 8.56 -13.48
N LEU A 17 -6.16 9.58 -12.73
CA LEU A 17 -7.57 9.94 -12.55
C LEU A 17 -8.12 10.54 -13.86
N ASN A 18 -9.43 10.47 -14.08
CA ASN A 18 -10.10 11.18 -15.16
C ASN A 18 -11.52 11.57 -14.74
N LYS A 19 -12.19 12.42 -15.54
CA LYS A 19 -13.56 12.90 -15.25
C LYS A 19 -14.57 11.78 -15.02
N LYS A 20 -14.46 10.65 -15.74
CA LYS A 20 -15.37 9.51 -15.59
C LYS A 20 -15.14 8.78 -14.27
N LEU A 21 -13.88 8.57 -13.87
CA LEU A 21 -13.53 7.96 -12.59
C LEU A 21 -13.90 8.86 -11.41
N SER A 22 -13.62 10.16 -11.52
CA SER A 22 -14.07 11.18 -10.56
C SER A 22 -15.59 11.15 -10.38
N ALA A 23 -16.36 11.17 -11.47
CA ALA A 23 -17.82 11.08 -11.43
C ALA A 23 -18.30 9.77 -10.78
N LYS A 24 -17.66 8.62 -11.09
CA LYS A 24 -17.99 7.36 -10.43
C LYS A 24 -17.74 7.40 -8.92
N CYS A 25 -16.67 8.05 -8.47
CA CYS A 25 -16.36 8.18 -7.06
C CYS A 25 -17.43 8.97 -6.29
N LEU A 26 -18.03 10.01 -6.90
CA LEU A 26 -19.06 10.84 -6.25
C LEU A 26 -20.30 10.02 -5.86
N PHE A 27 -20.69 9.09 -6.73
CA PHE A 27 -21.85 8.20 -6.51
C PHE A 27 -21.48 6.87 -5.85
N PHE A 28 -20.23 6.71 -5.41
CA PHE A 28 -19.79 5.48 -4.77
C PHE A 28 -20.32 5.40 -3.33
N GLU A 29 -20.87 4.25 -2.95
CA GLU A 29 -21.41 4.02 -1.62
C GLU A 29 -20.47 3.08 -0.85
N SER A 30 -19.78 3.63 0.15
CA SER A 30 -18.77 2.90 0.93
C SER A 30 -19.35 1.69 1.67
N ARG A 31 -20.57 1.81 2.19
CA ARG A 31 -21.27 0.71 2.89
C ARG A 31 -21.53 -0.51 2.00
N ASP A 32 -21.75 -0.30 0.70
CA ASP A 32 -21.95 -1.41 -0.24
C ASP A 32 -20.66 -2.21 -0.41
N LEU A 33 -19.51 -1.53 -0.44
CA LEU A 33 -18.22 -2.19 -0.46
C LEU A 33 -17.92 -2.92 0.86
N GLU A 34 -18.17 -2.30 2.02
CA GLU A 34 -17.99 -2.94 3.33
C GLU A 34 -18.79 -4.25 3.41
N ARG A 35 -20.06 -4.19 3.02
CA ARG A 35 -20.95 -5.36 2.97
C ARG A 35 -20.43 -6.43 2.00
N LYS A 36 -19.98 -6.03 0.81
CA LYS A 36 -19.41 -6.96 -0.18
C LYS A 36 -18.17 -7.67 0.37
N LEU A 37 -17.22 -6.91 0.93
CA LEU A 37 -15.98 -7.44 1.49
C LEU A 37 -16.24 -8.38 2.68
N SER A 38 -17.17 -8.01 3.57
CA SER A 38 -17.54 -8.87 4.70
C SER A 38 -18.23 -10.16 4.25
N LEU A 39 -19.24 -10.08 3.37
CA LEU A 39 -20.05 -11.25 3.01
C LEU A 39 -19.34 -12.24 2.08
N TYR A 40 -18.52 -11.75 1.14
CA TYR A 40 -17.96 -12.59 0.09
C TYR A 40 -16.49 -12.95 0.31
N GLU A 41 -15.76 -12.14 1.08
CA GLU A 41 -14.32 -12.32 1.26
C GLU A 41 -13.91 -12.50 2.73
N ASN A 42 -14.87 -12.40 3.67
CA ASN A 42 -14.61 -12.40 5.11
C ASN A 42 -13.60 -11.31 5.53
N ILE A 43 -13.64 -10.15 4.86
CA ILE A 43 -12.76 -9.02 5.13
C ILE A 43 -13.53 -7.98 5.92
N ASP A 44 -12.98 -7.65 7.07
CA ASP A 44 -13.47 -6.57 7.90
C ASP A 44 -12.89 -5.24 7.42
N ALA A 45 -13.76 -4.40 6.85
CA ALA A 45 -13.45 -3.04 6.38
C ALA A 45 -14.40 -2.01 7.00
N ASN A 46 -13.88 -0.84 7.36
CA ASN A 46 -14.68 0.29 7.83
C ASN A 46 -14.10 1.60 7.30
N PHE A 47 -14.82 2.21 6.34
CA PHE A 47 -14.45 3.46 5.69
C PHE A 47 -15.05 4.68 6.37
N LYS A 48 -15.91 4.52 7.37
CA LYS A 48 -16.60 5.63 8.08
C LYS A 48 -17.32 6.60 7.13
N GLY A 49 -17.84 6.10 6.02
CA GLY A 49 -18.48 6.93 5.00
C GLY A 49 -17.52 7.59 4.00
N ASN A 50 -16.20 7.43 4.14
CA ASN A 50 -15.22 8.04 3.25
C ASN A 50 -15.25 7.38 1.85
N LYS A 51 -16.00 8.01 0.93
CA LYS A 51 -16.21 7.54 -0.45
C LYS A 51 -14.91 7.44 -1.26
N PRO A 52 -13.97 8.42 -1.22
CA PRO A 52 -12.74 8.35 -1.99
C PRO A 52 -11.89 7.11 -1.70
N ILE A 53 -11.66 6.82 -0.42
CA ILE A 53 -10.85 5.66 -0.04
C ILE A 53 -11.57 4.35 -0.34
N ALA A 54 -12.88 4.26 -0.08
CA ALA A 54 -13.68 3.09 -0.44
C ALA A 54 -13.64 2.83 -1.96
N PHE A 55 -13.81 3.87 -2.77
CA PHE A 55 -13.71 3.78 -4.22
C PHE A 55 -12.33 3.29 -4.67
N CYS A 56 -11.25 3.84 -4.11
CA CYS A 56 -9.89 3.39 -4.41
C CYS A 56 -9.70 1.91 -4.10
N LEU A 57 -10.14 1.44 -2.92
CA LEU A 57 -10.03 0.03 -2.57
C LEU A 57 -10.88 -0.86 -3.50
N SER A 58 -12.07 -0.42 -3.92
CA SER A 58 -12.87 -1.14 -4.91
C SER A 58 -12.16 -1.27 -6.26
N GLN A 59 -11.52 -0.20 -6.75
CA GLN A 59 -10.75 -0.27 -7.99
C GLN A 59 -9.59 -1.24 -7.86
N ILE A 60 -8.90 -1.23 -6.72
CA ILE A 60 -7.78 -2.14 -6.43
C ILE A 60 -8.26 -3.59 -6.35
N TYR A 61 -9.41 -3.84 -5.73
CA TYR A 61 -10.06 -5.15 -5.73
C TYR A 61 -10.30 -5.69 -7.15
N ASP A 62 -10.85 -4.86 -8.03
CA ASP A 62 -11.07 -5.26 -9.43
C ASP A 62 -9.74 -5.48 -10.20
N ILE A 63 -8.73 -4.63 -9.96
CA ILE A 63 -7.37 -4.78 -10.53
C ILE A 63 -6.79 -6.14 -10.14
N PHE A 64 -6.82 -6.49 -8.86
CA PHE A 64 -6.18 -7.71 -8.35
C PHE A 64 -6.89 -8.96 -8.84
N ASN A 65 -8.23 -8.93 -8.91
CA ASN A 65 -9.02 -10.00 -9.51
C ASN A 65 -8.69 -10.21 -10.99
N GLN A 66 -8.57 -9.13 -11.76
CA GLN A 66 -8.27 -9.22 -13.19
C GLN A 66 -6.83 -9.70 -13.46
N LEU A 67 -5.87 -9.27 -12.65
CA LEU A 67 -4.47 -9.66 -12.83
C LEU A 67 -4.21 -11.13 -12.48
N ASN A 68 -5.11 -11.80 -11.74
CA ASN A 68 -5.00 -13.20 -11.30
C ASN A 68 -3.56 -13.57 -10.88
N ILE A 69 -2.93 -12.70 -10.09
CA ILE A 69 -1.49 -12.77 -9.83
C ILE A 69 -1.20 -13.92 -8.88
N LYS A 70 -0.98 -15.11 -9.43
CA LYS A 70 -0.60 -16.31 -8.67
C LYS A 70 0.69 -16.10 -7.85
N ILE A 71 1.58 -15.19 -8.26
CA ILE A 71 2.85 -14.93 -7.54
C ILE A 71 2.70 -14.13 -6.24
N LEU A 72 1.53 -13.49 -6.06
CA LEU A 72 1.25 -12.67 -4.88
C LEU A 72 0.27 -13.32 -3.92
N LYS A 73 -0.37 -14.47 -4.26
CA LYS A 73 -1.38 -15.20 -3.47
C LYS A 73 -1.92 -14.36 -2.31
N PHE A 74 -2.80 -13.42 -2.65
CA PHE A 74 -3.15 -12.32 -1.77
C PHE A 74 -4.53 -12.55 -1.17
N THR A 75 -4.65 -12.34 0.13
CA THR A 75 -5.94 -12.09 0.79
C THR A 75 -6.00 -10.60 1.08
N PHE A 76 -7.07 -9.93 0.66
CA PHE A 76 -7.23 -8.51 0.93
C PHE A 76 -7.18 -8.26 2.44
N PRO A 77 -6.36 -7.29 2.92
CA PRO A 77 -6.19 -7.04 4.33
C PRO A 77 -7.43 -6.35 4.89
N ARG A 78 -7.60 -6.47 6.21
CA ARG A 78 -8.52 -5.57 6.92
C ARG A 78 -8.13 -4.13 6.67
N PHE A 79 -9.14 -3.29 6.49
CA PHE A 79 -8.95 -1.92 6.07
C PHE A 79 -9.73 -0.96 6.96
N ARG A 80 -9.09 0.11 7.40
CA ARG A 80 -9.71 1.14 8.24
C ARG A 80 -9.41 2.53 7.72
N VAL A 81 -10.44 3.36 7.69
CA VAL A 81 -10.27 4.81 7.62
C VAL A 81 -10.19 5.38 9.03
N PHE A 82 -9.17 6.20 9.28
CA PHE A 82 -8.95 6.81 10.59
C PHE A 82 -8.93 8.34 10.53
N ASN A 83 -9.32 8.93 11.66
CA ASN A 83 -9.11 10.34 11.94
C ASN A 83 -7.99 10.47 12.97
N GLN A 84 -7.15 11.50 12.83
CA GLN A 84 -5.95 11.68 13.64
C GLN A 84 -6.22 11.64 15.15
N SER A 85 -7.36 12.19 15.59
CA SER A 85 -7.77 12.25 17.00
C SER A 85 -8.06 10.89 17.62
N GLN A 86 -8.36 9.89 16.80
CA GLN A 86 -8.75 8.53 17.21
C GLN A 86 -7.56 7.60 17.39
N LEU A 87 -6.39 7.97 16.87
CA LEU A 87 -5.20 7.14 16.96
C LEU A 87 -4.67 7.08 18.41
N ALA A 88 -4.42 5.86 18.88
CA ALA A 88 -3.69 5.56 20.11
C ALA A 88 -2.16 5.71 19.94
N ILE A 89 -1.70 5.89 18.70
CA ILE A 89 -0.29 6.06 18.33
C ILE A 89 -0.01 7.45 17.76
N ASN A 90 1.22 7.94 17.93
CA ASN A 90 1.66 9.19 17.30
C ASN A 90 2.12 8.91 15.86
N PHE A 91 1.17 8.91 14.92
CA PHE A 91 1.42 8.70 13.50
C PHE A 91 1.05 9.95 12.71
N LYS A 92 1.85 10.35 11.71
CA LYS A 92 1.63 11.61 10.97
C LYS A 92 1.47 11.46 9.47
N ASN A 93 1.63 10.26 8.91
CA ASN A 93 1.53 10.06 7.46
C ASN A 93 0.09 9.79 7.03
N THR A 94 -0.12 9.61 5.73
CA THR A 94 -1.44 9.42 5.11
C THR A 94 -1.96 8.00 5.23
N ALA A 95 -1.09 7.00 5.30
CA ALA A 95 -1.48 5.61 5.45
C ALA A 95 -0.35 4.78 6.09
N PHE A 96 -0.69 3.61 6.63
CA PHE A 96 0.26 2.63 7.13
C PHE A 96 -0.33 1.23 7.18
N CYS A 97 0.54 0.23 7.07
CA CYS A 97 0.26 -1.18 7.33
C CYS A 97 0.84 -1.62 8.69
N LEU A 98 0.11 -2.47 9.42
CA LEU A 98 0.55 -2.98 10.71
C LEU A 98 1.55 -4.12 10.58
N PRO A 99 2.79 -3.98 11.08
CA PRO A 99 3.77 -5.07 11.07
C PRO A 99 3.43 -6.18 12.07
N GLU A 100 2.69 -5.83 13.12
CA GLU A 100 2.27 -6.71 14.20
C GLU A 100 0.93 -6.27 14.78
N THR A 101 0.25 -7.22 15.43
CA THR A 101 -1.03 -6.98 16.10
C THR A 101 -0.87 -6.01 17.25
N GLN A 102 -1.61 -4.90 17.22
CA GLN A 102 -1.50 -3.87 18.25
C GLN A 102 -2.76 -2.99 18.32
N LEU A 103 -2.91 -2.27 19.43
CA LEU A 103 -3.95 -1.26 19.61
C LEU A 103 -3.62 -0.01 18.79
N ILE A 104 -4.51 0.36 17.87
CA ILE A 104 -4.32 1.52 16.98
C ILE A 104 -5.36 2.60 17.20
N LEU A 105 -6.60 2.23 17.47
CA LEU A 105 -7.69 3.17 17.76
C LEU A 105 -7.99 3.12 19.28
N LYS A 106 -8.18 4.29 19.89
CA LYS A 106 -8.32 4.43 21.37
C LYS A 106 -9.47 3.61 21.96
N ASP A 107 -10.55 3.46 21.21
CA ASP A 107 -11.82 2.87 21.68
C ASP A 107 -12.15 1.54 20.94
N ASP A 108 -11.14 0.82 20.47
CA ASP A 108 -11.30 -0.42 19.69
C ASP A 108 -10.40 -1.54 20.24
N LEU A 109 -10.57 -2.75 19.71
CA LEU A 109 -9.70 -3.88 20.00
C LEU A 109 -8.38 -3.78 19.20
N PRO A 110 -7.32 -4.51 19.62
CA PRO A 110 -6.12 -4.65 18.82
C PRO A 110 -6.42 -5.19 17.42
N PHE A 111 -5.80 -4.58 16.42
CA PHE A 111 -5.98 -4.96 15.02
C PHE A 111 -4.94 -5.98 14.60
N GLU A 112 -5.34 -6.92 13.74
CA GLU A 112 -4.45 -7.98 13.28
C GLU A 112 -3.26 -7.44 12.47
N THR A 113 -2.16 -8.18 12.54
CA THR A 113 -1.00 -8.05 11.66
C THR A 113 -1.40 -7.98 10.18
N GLY A 114 -0.88 -7.01 9.44
CA GLY A 114 -1.18 -6.77 8.03
C GLY A 114 -2.37 -5.82 7.79
N SER A 115 -3.13 -5.43 8.84
CA SER A 115 -4.21 -4.47 8.69
C SER A 115 -3.70 -3.12 8.15
N ILE A 116 -4.49 -2.47 7.30
CA ILE A 116 -4.16 -1.18 6.70
C ILE A 116 -5.04 -0.08 7.27
N PHE A 117 -4.41 1.05 7.55
CA PHE A 117 -5.04 2.28 8.02
C PHE A 117 -4.74 3.39 7.04
N GLN A 118 -5.79 4.02 6.51
CA GLN A 118 -5.64 5.19 5.65
C GLN A 118 -6.40 6.37 6.27
N LYS A 119 -5.76 7.53 6.24
CA LYS A 119 -6.34 8.77 6.75
C LYS A 119 -7.56 9.14 5.91
N GLU A 120 -8.55 9.73 6.55
CA GLU A 120 -9.68 10.35 5.84
C GLU A 120 -9.19 11.37 4.80
N ILE A 121 -9.79 11.33 3.60
CA ILE A 121 -9.51 12.25 2.50
C ILE A 121 -10.81 12.89 2.00
N ASP A 122 -10.78 14.21 1.77
CA ASP A 122 -11.96 14.99 1.38
C ASP A 122 -12.58 14.54 0.05
N ASN A 123 -11.75 14.39 -0.99
CA ASN A 123 -12.17 13.95 -2.32
C ASN A 123 -11.01 13.33 -3.11
N ILE A 124 -11.35 12.63 -4.19
CA ILE A 124 -10.37 11.88 -5.00
C ILE A 124 -9.44 12.79 -5.80
N GLU A 125 -9.87 14.00 -6.14
CA GLU A 125 -9.05 15.03 -6.79
C GLU A 125 -7.96 15.54 -5.85
N HIS A 126 -8.30 15.73 -4.56
CA HIS A 126 -7.33 16.10 -3.53
C HIS A 126 -6.28 15.00 -3.35
N LEU A 127 -6.70 13.74 -3.26
CA LEU A 127 -5.77 12.60 -3.26
C LEU A 127 -4.85 12.63 -4.48
N ASN A 128 -5.44 12.73 -5.68
CA ASN A 128 -4.69 12.78 -6.94
C ASN A 128 -3.66 13.92 -6.95
N ALA A 129 -4.01 15.10 -6.44
CA ALA A 129 -3.09 16.25 -6.35
C ALA A 129 -1.94 16.02 -5.37
N LEU A 130 -2.19 15.37 -4.22
CA LEU A 130 -1.13 15.01 -3.27
C LEU A 130 -0.13 14.03 -3.89
N ILE A 131 -0.64 13.00 -4.59
CA ILE A 131 0.20 11.98 -5.23
C ILE A 131 1.02 12.57 -6.38
N GLU A 132 0.40 13.40 -7.23
CA GLU A 132 1.10 14.09 -8.31
C GLU A 132 2.22 14.99 -7.76
N LYS A 133 1.95 15.75 -6.69
CA LYS A 133 2.95 16.60 -6.05
C LYS A 133 4.13 15.79 -5.51
N ASP A 134 3.88 14.66 -4.87
CA ASP A 134 4.96 13.79 -4.38
C ASP A 134 5.79 13.20 -5.52
N TYR A 135 5.13 12.77 -6.60
CA TYR A 135 5.81 12.27 -7.79
C TYR A 135 6.71 13.35 -8.43
N GLN A 136 6.18 14.57 -8.63
CA GLN A 136 6.94 15.70 -9.19
C GLN A 136 8.16 16.09 -8.33
N ASN A 137 8.09 15.89 -7.01
CA ASN A 137 9.20 16.12 -6.08
C ASN A 137 10.23 14.97 -6.05
N GLY A 138 10.00 13.90 -6.81
CA GLY A 138 10.82 12.69 -6.82
C GLY A 138 10.70 11.87 -5.53
N ASN A 139 9.61 12.03 -4.77
CA ASN A 139 9.43 11.31 -3.51
C ASN A 139 8.99 9.86 -3.72
N ARG A 140 8.19 9.59 -4.76
CA ARG A 140 7.60 8.30 -5.11
C ARG A 140 7.74 8.02 -6.61
N SER A 141 7.48 6.77 -7.00
CA SER A 141 7.77 6.24 -8.34
C SER A 141 6.60 6.31 -9.33
N SER A 142 5.39 6.55 -8.81
CA SER A 142 4.15 6.63 -9.58
C SER A 142 3.34 7.85 -9.17
N ASN A 143 2.75 8.52 -10.16
CA ASN A 143 1.77 9.55 -9.92
C ASN A 143 0.33 9.01 -9.90
N HIS A 144 0.08 7.71 -10.11
CA HIS A 144 -1.30 7.20 -10.19
C HIS A 144 -2.05 7.40 -8.87
N PHE A 145 -3.28 7.92 -8.88
CA PHE A 145 -4.05 8.23 -7.65
C PHE A 145 -4.27 7.03 -6.71
N LEU A 146 -4.13 5.79 -7.22
CA LEU A 146 -4.20 4.55 -6.44
C LEU A 146 -2.88 4.14 -5.77
N ALA A 147 -1.77 4.84 -6.06
CA ALA A 147 -0.43 4.41 -5.68
C ALA A 147 -0.27 4.26 -4.16
N ASP A 148 -0.76 5.21 -3.36
CA ASP A 148 -0.67 5.16 -1.89
C ASP A 148 -1.34 3.89 -1.32
N THR A 149 -2.57 3.61 -1.76
CA THR A 149 -3.32 2.46 -1.26
C THR A 149 -2.74 1.13 -1.76
N ILE A 150 -2.25 1.08 -3.02
CA ILE A 150 -1.55 -0.11 -3.54
C ILE A 150 -0.26 -0.35 -2.75
N HIS A 151 0.47 0.71 -2.42
CA HIS A 151 1.72 0.65 -1.65
C HIS A 151 1.50 0.01 -0.28
N GLU A 152 0.50 0.43 0.48
CA GLU A 152 0.19 -0.19 1.77
C GLU A 152 -0.27 -1.65 1.64
N ILE A 153 -0.98 -1.98 0.56
CA ILE A 153 -1.33 -3.37 0.26
C ILE A 153 -0.09 -4.21 -0.03
N MET A 154 0.92 -3.65 -0.71
CA MET A 154 2.17 -4.35 -0.92
C MET A 154 2.95 -4.57 0.39
N HIS A 155 2.89 -3.63 1.34
CA HIS A 155 3.42 -3.87 2.69
C HIS A 155 2.73 -5.06 3.36
N SER A 156 1.40 -5.13 3.31
CA SER A 156 0.65 -6.28 3.86
C SER A 156 1.05 -7.60 3.20
N ILE A 157 1.26 -7.62 1.88
CA ILE A 157 1.71 -8.81 1.15
C ILE A 157 3.12 -9.21 1.58
N PHE A 158 4.02 -8.23 1.73
CA PHE A 158 5.38 -8.50 2.17
C PHE A 158 5.39 -9.15 3.56
N ILE A 159 4.62 -8.59 4.49
CA ILE A 159 4.46 -9.12 5.85
C ILE A 159 3.89 -10.54 5.84
N ASP A 160 2.81 -10.78 5.07
CA ASP A 160 2.22 -12.12 4.93
C ASP A 160 3.25 -13.12 4.39
N LYS A 161 4.03 -12.76 3.38
CA LYS A 161 5.10 -13.63 2.83
C LYS A 161 6.16 -14.00 3.87
N ILE A 162 6.62 -13.05 4.68
CA ILE A 162 7.61 -13.31 5.73
C ILE A 162 7.03 -14.29 6.76
N TYR A 163 5.84 -14.03 7.29
CA TYR A 163 5.25 -14.90 8.31
C TYR A 163 4.79 -16.25 7.74
N GLN A 164 4.33 -16.31 6.49
CA GLN A 164 4.11 -17.59 5.81
C GLN A 164 5.40 -18.39 5.67
N LYS A 165 6.56 -17.76 5.44
CA LYS A 165 7.83 -18.48 5.25
C LYS A 165 8.47 -18.93 6.56
N TYR A 166 8.44 -18.09 7.59
CA TYR A 166 9.18 -18.29 8.85
C TYR A 166 8.30 -18.63 10.06
N GLY A 167 6.97 -18.57 9.91
CA GLY A 167 6.03 -18.67 11.01
C GLY A 167 6.03 -17.42 11.91
N TYR A 168 5.10 -17.36 12.86
CA TYR A 168 5.00 -16.27 13.83
C TYR A 168 5.11 -16.80 15.27
N ASN A 169 6.06 -16.27 16.04
CA ASN A 169 6.31 -16.67 17.43
C ASN A 169 5.86 -15.62 18.48
N GLY A 170 5.12 -14.59 18.06
CA GLY A 170 4.70 -13.52 18.97
C GLY A 170 3.57 -13.91 19.90
N ILE A 171 3.11 -12.95 20.70
CA ILE A 171 2.09 -13.20 21.72
C ILE A 171 0.67 -13.29 21.16
N CYS A 172 0.41 -12.79 19.94
CA CYS A 172 -0.93 -12.80 19.35
C CYS A 172 -1.39 -14.22 18.97
N PRO A 173 -2.43 -14.79 19.62
CA PRO A 173 -2.89 -16.15 19.33
C PRO A 173 -3.44 -16.30 17.91
N TYR A 174 -4.18 -15.31 17.44
CA TYR A 174 -4.76 -15.31 16.09
C TYR A 174 -3.67 -15.30 15.00
N THR A 175 -2.62 -14.49 15.16
CA THR A 175 -1.50 -14.47 14.21
C THR A 175 -0.69 -15.77 14.26
N LYS A 176 -0.56 -16.40 15.44
CA LYS A 176 0.04 -17.73 15.59
C LYS A 176 -0.73 -18.82 14.84
N GLU A 177 -2.06 -18.78 14.90
CA GLU A 177 -2.92 -19.71 14.18
C GLU A 177 -2.80 -19.52 12.66
N LYS A 178 -2.82 -18.26 12.20
CA LYS A 178 -2.66 -17.93 10.76
C LYS A 178 -1.28 -18.34 10.22
N TYR A 179 -0.22 -18.19 11.01
CA TYR A 179 1.15 -18.48 10.62
C TYR A 179 1.82 -19.43 11.62
N PRO A 180 1.52 -20.74 11.55
CA PRO A 180 2.05 -21.71 12.48
C PRO A 180 3.57 -21.78 12.43
N MET A 181 4.18 -22.13 13.56
CA MET A 181 5.63 -22.22 13.65
C MET A 181 6.19 -23.27 12.71
N LYS A 182 7.26 -22.89 12.01
CA LYS A 182 8.00 -23.77 11.11
C LYS A 182 9.31 -24.17 11.77
N ASN A 183 9.84 -25.34 11.40
CA ASN A 183 11.13 -25.81 11.89
C ASN A 183 12.26 -25.07 11.15
N THR A 184 12.30 -23.75 11.31
CA THR A 184 13.30 -22.83 10.75
C THR A 184 14.21 -22.34 11.86
N GLN A 185 15.47 -22.00 11.52
CA GLN A 185 16.44 -21.51 12.52
C GLN A 185 16.09 -20.14 13.11
N LYS A 186 15.24 -19.37 12.42
CA LYS A 186 14.72 -18.07 12.85
C LYS A 186 13.21 -18.02 12.68
N ASP A 187 12.54 -17.30 13.57
CA ASP A 187 11.11 -17.01 13.43
C ASP A 187 10.85 -15.69 12.71
N GLY A 188 9.63 -15.51 12.20
CA GLY A 188 9.30 -14.34 11.38
C GLY A 188 9.40 -13.00 12.12
N LEU A 189 9.23 -12.95 13.45
CA LEU A 189 9.39 -11.70 14.20
C LEU A 189 10.85 -11.24 14.20
N GLU A 190 11.78 -12.19 14.37
CA GLU A 190 13.21 -11.90 14.31
C GLU A 190 13.60 -11.38 12.93
N ILE A 191 13.10 -12.03 11.87
CA ILE A 191 13.32 -11.59 10.49
C ILE A 191 12.76 -10.19 10.26
N MET A 192 11.52 -9.91 10.69
CA MET A 192 10.92 -8.58 10.54
C MET A 192 11.76 -7.49 11.24
N LYS A 193 12.21 -7.74 12.48
CA LYS A 193 13.09 -6.81 13.24
C LYS A 193 14.43 -6.57 12.55
N GLU A 194 15.04 -7.60 11.98
CA GLU A 194 16.26 -7.46 11.17
C GLU A 194 16.01 -6.57 9.96
N LEU A 195 14.92 -6.80 9.22
CA LEU A 195 14.60 -6.05 8.01
C LEU A 195 14.21 -4.58 8.25
N GLN A 196 13.67 -4.24 9.42
CA GLN A 196 13.37 -2.84 9.79
C GLN A 196 14.65 -1.97 9.82
N ASN A 197 15.78 -2.56 10.21
CA ASN A 197 17.05 -1.85 10.37
C ASN A 197 18.06 -2.14 9.24
N LYS A 198 17.79 -3.16 8.40
CA LYS A 198 18.65 -3.54 7.28
C LYS A 198 18.59 -2.48 6.19
N ARG A 199 19.76 -2.09 5.69
CA ARG A 199 19.93 -1.04 4.68
C ARG A 199 20.68 -1.56 3.46
N PHE A 200 20.42 -0.94 2.33
CA PHE A 200 21.24 -1.09 1.13
C PHE A 200 22.45 -0.16 1.18
N SER A 201 23.49 -0.49 0.41
CA SER A 201 24.68 0.35 0.28
C SER A 201 24.37 1.68 -0.43
N ASP A 202 25.24 2.68 -0.29
CA ASP A 202 25.04 3.99 -0.95
C ASP A 202 24.90 3.89 -2.47
N LYS A 203 25.64 2.96 -3.09
CA LYS A 203 25.53 2.69 -4.53
C LYS A 203 24.16 2.13 -4.91
N GLU A 204 23.64 1.21 -4.11
CA GLU A 204 22.30 0.66 -4.31
C GLU A 204 21.22 1.70 -4.03
N ASN A 205 21.40 2.54 -3.02
CA ASN A 205 20.48 3.63 -2.68
C ASN A 205 20.36 4.65 -3.81
N ALA A 206 21.46 4.99 -4.48
CA ALA A 206 21.41 5.87 -5.65
C ALA A 206 20.56 5.27 -6.79
N ILE A 207 20.68 3.95 -7.01
CA ILE A 207 19.88 3.23 -8.02
C ILE A 207 18.41 3.20 -7.59
N ILE A 208 18.13 2.82 -6.33
CA ILE A 208 16.78 2.78 -5.76
C ILE A 208 16.11 4.16 -5.90
N GLU A 209 16.76 5.23 -5.45
CA GLU A 209 16.20 6.58 -5.50
C GLU A 209 15.89 7.01 -6.94
N SER A 210 16.77 6.69 -7.90
CA SER A 210 16.56 7.05 -9.31
C SER A 210 15.35 6.37 -9.96
N ILE A 211 14.94 5.19 -9.45
CA ILE A 211 13.87 4.37 -10.04
C ILE A 211 12.57 4.47 -9.24
N LEU A 212 12.68 4.49 -7.92
CA LEU A 212 11.57 4.39 -6.97
C LEU A 212 11.28 5.70 -6.22
N GLY A 213 12.20 6.66 -6.27
CA GLY A 213 12.09 7.92 -5.53
C GLY A 213 12.68 7.86 -4.13
N LYS A 214 12.73 9.04 -3.50
CA LYS A 214 13.44 9.28 -2.22
C LYS A 214 12.90 8.46 -1.05
N TYR A 215 11.60 8.18 -1.01
CA TYR A 215 11.01 7.49 0.14
C TYR A 215 11.51 6.05 0.25
N ALA A 216 11.66 5.34 -0.87
CA ALA A 216 12.21 3.98 -0.89
C ALA A 216 13.71 3.90 -0.50
N ALA A 217 14.44 5.01 -0.61
CA ALA A 217 15.85 5.08 -0.23
C ALA A 217 16.06 5.45 1.26
N LYS A 218 14.99 5.68 2.03
CA LYS A 218 15.12 6.00 3.46
C LYS A 218 15.64 4.80 4.26
N PRO A 219 16.44 5.04 5.31
CA PRO A 219 17.15 3.99 6.02
C PRO A 219 16.30 3.10 6.93
N LEU A 220 15.08 3.52 7.27
CA LEU A 220 14.18 2.77 8.14
C LEU A 220 13.19 1.99 7.28
N ASN A 221 12.99 0.71 7.59
CA ASN A 221 12.11 -0.20 6.84
C ASN A 221 12.44 -0.34 5.36
N GLN A 222 13.69 -0.07 4.98
CA GLN A 222 14.05 0.12 3.58
C GLN A 222 13.68 -1.06 2.67
N TYR A 223 13.86 -2.29 3.15
CA TYR A 223 13.49 -3.49 2.39
C TYR A 223 11.98 -3.59 2.12
N HIS A 224 11.16 -3.14 3.08
CA HIS A 224 9.71 -3.09 2.94
C HIS A 224 9.31 -2.00 1.94
N GLU A 225 9.89 -0.81 2.06
CA GLU A 225 9.62 0.33 1.17
C GLU A 225 10.00 0.03 -0.28
N VAL A 226 11.19 -0.55 -0.51
CA VAL A 226 11.63 -0.94 -1.86
C VAL A 226 10.73 -2.01 -2.45
N PHE A 227 10.30 -3.01 -1.65
CA PHE A 227 9.33 -3.99 -2.11
C PHE A 227 8.01 -3.31 -2.49
N ALA A 228 7.44 -2.54 -1.56
CA ALA A 228 6.13 -1.94 -1.72
C ALA A 228 6.08 -0.98 -2.91
N GLU A 229 7.07 -0.11 -3.01
CA GLU A 229 7.13 0.90 -4.07
C GLU A 229 7.40 0.27 -5.45
N PHE A 230 8.27 -0.76 -5.53
CA PHE A 230 8.53 -1.42 -6.80
C PHE A 230 7.30 -2.13 -7.37
N PHE A 231 6.60 -2.92 -6.54
CA PHE A 231 5.40 -3.63 -7.02
C PHE A 231 4.24 -2.66 -7.28
N THR A 232 4.15 -1.57 -6.50
CA THR A 232 3.21 -0.47 -6.79
C THR A 232 3.48 0.14 -8.16
N LYS A 233 4.74 0.46 -8.46
CA LYS A 233 5.15 0.99 -9.76
C LYS A 233 4.71 0.08 -10.90
N LEU A 234 5.01 -1.21 -10.80
CA LEU A 234 4.65 -2.19 -11.84
C LEU A 234 3.15 -2.28 -12.06
N ILE A 235 2.36 -2.34 -10.98
CA ILE A 235 0.90 -2.39 -11.06
C ILE A 235 0.38 -1.11 -11.69
N CYS A 236 0.76 0.06 -11.19
CA CYS A 236 0.29 1.36 -11.71
C CYS A 236 0.65 1.57 -13.18
N GLU A 237 1.84 1.16 -13.61
CA GLU A 237 2.27 1.24 -15.02
C GLU A 237 1.44 0.33 -15.95
N SER A 238 0.77 -0.68 -15.41
CA SER A 238 -0.12 -1.58 -16.14
C SER A 238 -1.55 -1.06 -16.31
N LEU A 239 -1.92 0.02 -15.62
CA LEU A 239 -3.29 0.52 -15.58
C LEU A 239 -3.62 1.41 -16.77
N SER A 240 -4.84 1.27 -17.29
CA SER A 240 -5.38 2.14 -18.33
C SER A 240 -5.81 3.48 -17.73
N SER A 241 -5.35 4.59 -18.33
CA SER A 241 -5.79 5.95 -17.97
C SER A 241 -7.29 6.19 -18.14
N LYS A 242 -8.02 5.31 -18.86
CA LYS A 242 -9.46 5.42 -19.07
C LYS A 242 -10.27 4.75 -17.96
N THR A 243 -9.83 3.58 -17.49
CA THR A 243 -10.63 2.70 -16.61
C THR A 243 -9.98 2.46 -15.26
N ALA A 244 -8.71 2.81 -15.07
CA ALA A 244 -7.87 2.40 -13.94
C ALA A 244 -7.78 0.86 -13.78
N LEU A 245 -8.13 0.09 -14.80
CA LEU A 245 -7.98 -1.36 -14.83
C LEU A 245 -6.75 -1.77 -15.65
N PRO A 246 -6.16 -2.94 -15.39
CA PRO A 246 -5.02 -3.44 -16.15
C PRO A 246 -5.34 -3.58 -17.63
N ASN A 247 -4.45 -3.12 -18.49
CA ASN A 247 -4.52 -3.35 -19.95
C ASN A 247 -3.31 -4.16 -20.49
N LYS A 248 -2.40 -4.55 -19.60
CA LYS A 248 -1.23 -5.39 -19.87
C LYS A 248 -0.80 -6.10 -18.58
N ASN A 249 0.06 -7.10 -18.70
CA ASN A 249 0.61 -7.79 -17.53
C ASN A 249 1.71 -6.91 -16.87
N PRO A 250 1.60 -6.54 -15.58
CA PRO A 250 2.58 -5.69 -14.90
C PRO A 250 3.98 -6.30 -14.85
N PHE A 251 4.11 -7.62 -15.02
CA PHE A 251 5.38 -8.35 -14.93
C PHE A 251 6.02 -8.64 -16.29
N GLU A 252 5.34 -8.35 -17.40
CA GLU A 252 5.79 -8.70 -18.75
C GLU A 252 7.16 -8.09 -19.09
N ASN A 253 7.46 -6.93 -18.51
CA ASN A 253 8.61 -6.12 -18.89
C ASN A 253 9.58 -5.84 -17.73
N ILE A 254 9.59 -6.68 -16.68
CA ILE A 254 10.54 -6.51 -15.55
C ILE A 254 12.00 -6.48 -16.05
N GLN A 255 12.31 -7.21 -17.12
CA GLN A 255 13.66 -7.25 -17.69
C GLN A 255 14.14 -5.91 -18.28
N LYS A 256 13.27 -4.91 -18.43
CA LYS A 256 13.65 -3.55 -18.88
C LYS A 256 14.36 -2.74 -17.80
N TYR A 257 14.21 -3.12 -16.53
CA TYR A 257 14.91 -2.44 -15.44
C TYR A 257 16.41 -2.81 -15.44
N PRO A 258 17.30 -1.92 -14.98
CA PRO A 258 18.74 -2.19 -14.90
C PRO A 258 19.05 -3.48 -14.13
N LYS A 259 20.06 -4.23 -14.58
CA LYS A 259 20.45 -5.51 -13.95
C LYS A 259 20.81 -5.34 -12.48
N GLU A 260 21.44 -4.22 -12.16
CA GLU A 260 21.83 -3.83 -10.81
C GLU A 260 20.59 -3.63 -9.93
N PHE A 261 19.55 -2.98 -10.45
CA PHE A 261 18.28 -2.83 -9.74
C PHE A 261 17.56 -4.17 -9.57
N LEU A 262 17.52 -5.01 -10.60
CA LEU A 262 16.93 -6.35 -10.51
C LEU A 262 17.67 -7.24 -9.49
N SER A 263 18.98 -7.07 -9.33
CA SER A 263 19.76 -7.73 -8.28
C SER A 263 19.33 -7.26 -6.87
N ILE A 264 19.06 -5.97 -6.69
CA ILE A 264 18.50 -5.42 -5.43
C ILE A 264 17.13 -6.06 -5.15
N ILE A 265 16.23 -6.09 -6.14
CA ILE A 265 14.90 -6.72 -5.98
C ILE A 265 15.02 -8.22 -5.66
N ALA A 266 15.96 -8.93 -6.28
CA ALA A 266 16.20 -10.33 -5.99
C ALA A 266 16.65 -10.56 -4.54
N LYS A 267 17.43 -9.65 -3.93
CA LYS A 267 17.79 -9.73 -2.49
C LYS A 267 16.56 -9.65 -1.59
N ILE A 268 15.53 -8.93 -2.00
CA ILE A 268 14.29 -8.75 -1.25
C ILE A 268 13.36 -9.96 -1.42
N ILE A 269 13.17 -10.41 -2.67
CA ILE A 269 12.25 -11.53 -2.98
C ILE A 269 12.78 -12.86 -2.41
N ASN A 270 14.09 -13.02 -2.29
CA ASN A 270 14.71 -14.25 -1.78
C ASN A 270 14.85 -14.31 -0.25
N ILE A 271 14.39 -13.28 0.48
CA ILE A 271 14.24 -13.36 1.94
C ILE A 271 13.33 -14.51 2.28
#